data_AF-A0A521XB46-F1
#
_entry.id   AF-A0A521XB46-F1
#
_cell.length_a   1.000
_cell.length_b   1.000
_cell.length_c   1.000
_cell.angle_alpha   90.00
_cell.angle_beta   90.00
_cell.angle_gamma   90.00
#
_symmetry.space_group_name_H-M   'P 1'
#
loop_
_entity.id
_entity.type
_entity.pdbx_description
1 polymer ?
#
loop_
_entity_poly.entity_id
_entity_poly.type
_entity_poly.pdbx_seq_one_letter_code
_entity_poly.pdbx_strand_id
1 'polypeptide(L)'
;MKEKKQPTRHHRSWSKEEEHQLRELYGQASREIIARKLGRTVIGISTRARQLGLTKLLRPWTSMEDNYLREQYGKKNYSDIAQDINRTEAAIAGRASKLGILANRFWSSDQIQVLKKYYHKKNSNELADILHRDTFAIRSKAKRLGITKPVPKRPWTVDELSFLNKNYQALTHKQLAEKLDRTVWAVGQAVSRLGLLKKQEGMKPEITEPALHLPAKG
;
A
#
# COMPACT_ATOMS: atom_id res chain seq x y z
N MET A 1 47.74 40.89 -9.65
CA MET A 1 46.66 40.62 -8.68
C MET A 1 46.92 39.25 -8.07
N LYS A 2 47.22 39.17 -6.76
CA LYS A 2 47.49 37.88 -6.09
C LYS A 2 46.19 37.41 -5.43
N GLU A 3 45.63 36.31 -5.92
CA GLU A 3 44.47 35.64 -5.34
C GLU A 3 44.72 35.31 -3.86
N LYS A 4 43.80 35.77 -3.00
CA LYS A 4 43.80 35.45 -1.58
C LYS A 4 43.39 33.98 -1.42
N LYS A 5 44.34 33.12 -1.07
CA LYS A 5 44.06 31.73 -0.65
C LYS A 5 43.11 31.74 0.55
N GLN A 6 42.02 30.99 0.43
CA GLN A 6 41.03 30.75 1.49
C GLN A 6 41.73 30.20 2.75
N PRO A 7 41.38 30.66 3.97
CA PRO A 7 42.05 30.23 5.19
C PRO A 7 41.76 28.75 5.47
N THR A 8 42.83 27.99 5.73
CA THR A 8 42.77 26.55 6.05
C THR A 8 41.96 26.33 7.33
N ARG A 9 40.96 25.43 7.26
CA ARG A 9 40.07 25.05 8.39
C ARG A 9 40.89 24.64 9.62
N HIS A 10 40.98 25.53 10.61
CA HIS A 10 41.60 25.21 11.89
C HIS A 10 40.82 24.08 12.59
N HIS A 11 41.56 23.08 13.07
CA HIS A 11 41.04 21.91 13.77
C HIS A 11 40.52 22.34 15.16
N ARG A 12 39.27 22.82 15.25
CA ARG A 12 38.65 23.24 16.51
C ARG A 12 38.64 22.07 17.49
N SER A 13 39.36 22.19 18.61
CA SER A 13 39.38 21.20 19.70
C SER A 13 37.99 21.11 20.36
N TRP A 14 37.68 19.95 20.95
CA TRP A 14 36.44 19.75 21.70
C TRP A 14 36.55 20.37 23.09
N SER A 15 35.57 21.18 23.50
CA SER A 15 35.50 21.67 24.87
C SER A 15 34.81 20.66 25.80
N LYS A 16 35.07 20.74 27.11
CA LYS A 16 34.38 19.92 28.12
C LYS A 16 32.86 20.11 28.08
N GLU A 17 32.42 21.34 27.79
CA GLU A 17 30.99 21.68 27.65
C GLU A 17 30.37 21.03 26.40
N GLU A 18 31.05 21.09 25.25
CA GLU A 18 30.58 20.42 24.04
C GLU A 18 30.50 18.90 24.23
N GLU A 19 31.42 18.31 24.99
CA GLU A 19 31.38 16.88 25.32
C GLU A 19 30.25 16.53 26.28
N HIS A 20 29.99 17.36 27.28
CA HIS A 20 28.86 17.19 28.18
C HIS A 20 27.54 17.25 27.41
N GLN A 21 27.35 18.29 26.58
CA GLN A 21 26.19 18.41 25.72
C GLN A 21 26.07 17.25 24.73
N LEU A 22 27.19 16.78 24.17
CA LEU A 22 27.20 15.60 23.32
C LEU A 22 26.72 14.37 24.11
N ARG A 23 27.21 14.12 25.33
CA ARG A 23 26.78 12.99 26.18
C ARG A 23 25.29 13.02 26.47
N GLU A 24 24.75 14.18 26.84
CA GLU A 24 23.33 14.36 27.15
C GLU A 24 22.45 14.12 25.93
N LEU A 25 22.83 14.67 24.78
CA LEU A 25 22.01 14.60 23.58
C LEU A 25 22.16 13.27 22.83
N TYR A 26 23.27 12.56 23.01
CA TYR A 26 23.55 11.31 22.31
C TYR A 26 22.59 10.21 22.73
N GLY A 27 21.75 9.75 21.80
CA GLY A 27 20.69 8.78 22.08
C GLY A 27 19.33 9.41 22.36
N GLN A 28 19.23 10.72 22.51
CA GLN A 28 17.95 11.45 22.59
C GLN A 28 17.60 12.10 21.25
N ALA A 29 18.59 12.69 20.57
CA ALA A 29 18.44 13.38 19.30
C ALA A 29 19.27 12.72 18.18
N SER A 30 18.91 13.03 16.93
CA SER A 30 19.70 12.56 15.79
C SER A 30 21.06 13.26 15.70
N ARG A 31 22.01 12.63 15.01
CA ARG A 31 23.36 13.20 14.85
C ARG A 31 23.35 14.52 14.08
N GLU A 32 22.40 14.71 13.17
CA GLU A 32 22.19 15.92 12.39
C GLU A 32 21.69 17.06 13.28
N ILE A 33 20.76 16.77 14.19
CA ILE A 33 20.26 17.75 15.18
C ILE A 33 21.38 18.15 16.13
N ILE A 34 22.14 17.17 16.64
CA ILE A 34 23.29 17.41 17.52
C ILE A 34 24.37 18.22 16.80
N ALA A 35 24.67 17.87 15.55
CA ALA A 35 25.64 18.59 14.71
C ALA A 35 25.24 20.07 14.53
N ARG A 36 23.97 20.32 14.22
CA ARG A 36 23.42 21.69 14.09
C ARG A 36 23.51 22.45 15.41
N LYS A 37 23.15 21.80 16.53
CA LYS A 37 23.17 22.43 17.87
C LYS A 37 24.57 22.77 18.35
N LEU A 38 25.57 21.91 18.08
CA LEU A 38 26.96 22.11 18.50
C LEU A 38 27.80 22.92 17.48
N GLY A 39 27.22 23.25 16.32
CA GLY A 39 27.96 23.90 15.23
C GLY A 39 29.11 23.03 14.69
N ARG A 40 28.91 21.71 14.67
CA ARG A 40 29.89 20.70 14.23
C ARG A 40 29.38 19.92 13.02
N THR A 41 30.25 19.19 12.34
CA THR A 41 29.83 18.28 11.26
C THR A 41 29.32 16.97 11.84
N VAL A 42 28.40 16.29 11.14
CA VAL A 42 27.88 14.96 11.52
C VAL A 42 29.02 13.93 11.67
N ILE A 43 30.03 14.03 10.81
CA ILE A 43 31.26 13.21 10.90
C ILE A 43 32.02 13.52 12.19
N GLY A 44 32.19 14.80 12.54
CA GLY A 44 32.84 15.21 13.79
C GLY A 44 32.12 14.70 15.03
N ILE A 45 30.79 14.79 15.06
CA ILE A 45 29.94 14.19 16.13
C ILE A 45 30.18 12.68 16.22
N SER A 46 30.20 11.99 15.08
CA SER A 46 30.36 10.53 15.03
C SER A 46 31.73 10.09 15.54
N THR A 47 32.79 10.77 15.12
CA THR A 47 34.17 10.50 15.57
C THR A 47 34.31 10.75 17.06
N ARG A 48 33.82 11.90 17.58
CA ARG A 48 33.94 12.19 19.01
C ARG A 48 33.09 11.25 19.86
N ALA A 49 31.87 10.93 19.44
CA ALA A 49 31.04 9.97 20.14
C ALA A 49 31.67 8.58 20.22
N ARG A 50 32.41 8.15 19.18
CA ARG A 50 33.20 6.91 19.23
C ARG A 50 34.34 7.01 20.24
N GLN A 51 35.09 8.12 20.23
CA GLN A 51 36.19 8.36 21.19
C GLN A 51 35.70 8.41 22.65
N LEU A 52 34.49 8.95 22.88
CA LEU A 52 33.86 9.02 24.20
C LEU A 52 33.13 7.72 24.60
N GLY A 53 33.16 6.68 23.76
CA GLY A 53 32.47 5.41 24.03
C GLY A 53 30.95 5.43 23.91
N LEU A 54 30.36 6.56 23.50
CA LEU A 54 28.90 6.77 23.41
C LEU A 54 28.23 5.90 22.34
N THR A 55 28.99 5.39 21.38
CA THR A 55 28.49 4.51 20.32
C THR A 55 27.88 3.19 20.80
N LYS A 56 28.16 2.76 22.05
CA LYS A 56 27.57 1.56 22.65
C LYS A 56 26.17 1.78 23.22
N LEU A 57 25.74 3.03 23.40
CA LEU A 57 24.40 3.36 23.88
C LEU A 57 23.41 3.22 22.72
N LEU A 58 22.67 2.11 22.70
CA LEU A 58 21.56 1.92 21.78
C LEU A 58 20.51 2.99 22.04
N ARG A 59 20.24 3.86 21.05
CA ARG A 59 19.14 4.83 21.09
C ARG A 59 17.84 4.11 21.47
N PRO A 60 17.23 4.37 22.65
CA PRO A 60 15.98 3.75 23.06
C PRO A 60 14.88 4.05 22.06
N TRP A 61 13.95 3.12 21.86
CA TRP A 61 12.76 3.35 21.04
C TRP A 61 11.76 4.19 21.82
N THR A 62 11.23 5.25 21.20
CA THR A 62 10.17 6.06 21.81
C THR A 62 8.79 5.54 21.44
N SER A 63 7.78 5.84 22.25
CA SER A 63 6.39 5.50 21.93
C SER A 63 5.90 6.11 20.62
N MET A 64 6.40 7.32 20.26
CA MET A 64 6.12 7.96 18.98
C MET A 64 6.69 7.17 17.81
N GLU A 65 7.94 6.68 17.92
CA GLU A 65 8.56 5.84 16.88
C GLU A 65 7.82 4.51 16.73
N ASP A 66 7.40 3.89 17.84
CA ASP A 66 6.63 2.65 17.80
C ASP A 66 5.27 2.85 17.15
N ASN A 67 4.57 3.95 17.46
CA ASN A 67 3.29 4.28 16.85
C ASN A 67 3.44 4.60 15.36
N TYR A 68 4.43 5.41 14.99
CA TYR A 68 4.74 5.69 13.60
C TYR A 68 5.03 4.40 12.82
N LEU A 69 5.84 3.51 13.41
CA LEU A 69 6.14 2.22 12.82
C LEU A 69 4.88 1.38 12.63
N ARG A 70 3.95 1.33 13.61
CA ARG A 70 2.66 0.61 13.46
C ARG A 70 1.79 1.19 12.34
N GLU A 71 1.71 2.51 12.23
CA GLU A 71 0.82 3.19 11.28
C GLU A 71 1.31 3.14 9.84
N GLN A 72 2.62 3.20 9.64
CA GLN A 72 3.24 3.24 8.31
C GLN A 72 3.61 1.86 7.79
N TYR A 73 3.63 0.84 8.65
CA TYR A 73 3.92 -0.53 8.23
C TYR A 73 2.90 -1.01 7.19
N GLY A 74 3.39 -1.35 6.00
CA GLY A 74 2.56 -1.78 4.87
C GLY A 74 2.08 -0.63 3.96
N LYS A 75 2.24 0.63 4.37
CA LYS A 75 2.01 1.81 3.51
C LYS A 75 3.29 2.31 2.83
N LYS A 76 4.40 2.31 3.59
CA LYS A 76 5.73 2.71 3.13
C LYS A 76 6.67 1.51 3.09
N ASN A 77 7.72 1.62 2.26
CA ASN A 77 8.79 0.63 2.27
C ASN A 77 9.69 0.82 3.51
N TYR A 78 10.54 -0.17 3.83
CA TYR A 78 11.38 -0.11 5.02
C TYR A 78 12.41 1.03 4.99
N SER A 79 12.92 1.35 3.80
CA SER A 79 13.89 2.43 3.59
C SER A 79 13.28 3.80 3.89
N ASP A 80 12.05 4.06 3.45
CA ASP A 80 11.34 5.32 3.69
C ASP A 80 11.06 5.48 5.19
N ILE A 81 10.55 4.43 5.85
CA ILE A 81 10.30 4.46 7.30
C ILE A 81 11.64 4.67 8.05
N ALA A 82 12.71 4.00 7.61
CA ALA A 82 14.06 4.16 8.17
C ALA A 82 14.54 5.61 8.07
N GLN A 83 14.33 6.24 6.92
CA GLN A 83 14.69 7.64 6.69
C GLN A 83 13.85 8.58 7.56
N ASP A 84 12.53 8.34 7.66
CA ASP A 84 11.60 9.19 8.40
C ASP A 84 11.91 9.24 9.90
N ILE A 85 12.25 8.11 10.53
CA ILE A 85 12.59 8.04 11.97
C ILE A 85 14.10 8.03 12.24
N ASN A 86 14.89 8.19 11.17
CA ASN A 86 16.34 8.19 11.16
C ASN A 86 16.95 7.00 11.93
N ARG A 87 16.53 5.79 11.53
CA ARG A 87 17.06 4.51 11.99
C ARG A 87 17.46 3.65 10.81
N THR A 88 18.20 2.58 11.06
CA THR A 88 18.54 1.61 10.02
C THR A 88 17.38 0.67 9.74
N GLU A 89 17.29 0.14 8.52
CA GLU A 89 16.31 -0.89 8.16
C GLU A 89 16.38 -2.10 9.07
N ALA A 90 17.59 -2.52 9.46
CA ALA A 90 17.81 -3.61 10.41
C ALA A 90 17.21 -3.31 11.80
N ALA A 91 17.34 -2.07 12.28
CA ALA A 91 16.72 -1.65 13.54
C ALA A 91 15.19 -1.68 13.45
N ILE A 92 14.63 -1.22 12.32
CA ILE A 92 13.18 -1.31 12.05
C ILE A 92 12.72 -2.76 12.03
N ALA A 93 13.40 -3.64 11.29
CA ALA A 93 13.04 -5.06 11.23
C ALA A 93 13.05 -5.71 12.62
N GLY A 94 14.11 -5.47 13.39
CA GLY A 94 14.20 -5.95 14.77
C GLY A 94 13.10 -5.41 15.67
N ARG A 95 12.77 -4.11 15.55
CA ARG A 95 11.71 -3.51 16.37
C ARG A 95 10.32 -3.95 15.93
N ALA A 96 10.03 -3.98 14.64
CA ALA A 96 8.78 -4.49 14.09
C ALA A 96 8.54 -5.94 14.52
N SER A 97 9.60 -6.76 14.64
CA SER A 97 9.50 -8.11 15.19
C SER A 97 9.10 -8.07 16.66
N LYS A 98 9.79 -7.27 17.49
CA LYS A 98 9.51 -7.13 18.92
C LYS A 98 8.11 -6.56 19.20
N LEU A 99 7.60 -5.71 18.32
CA LEU A 99 6.25 -5.14 18.40
C LEU A 99 5.17 -6.07 17.81
N GLY A 100 5.53 -7.24 17.29
CA GLY A 100 4.59 -8.19 16.67
C GLY A 100 4.06 -7.76 15.29
N ILE A 101 4.57 -6.67 14.72
CA ILE A 101 4.13 -6.12 13.44
C ILE A 101 4.49 -7.06 12.28
N LEU A 102 5.68 -7.69 12.32
CA LEU A 102 6.09 -8.70 11.34
C LEU A 102 5.17 -9.93 11.33
N ALA A 103 4.55 -10.28 12.46
CA ALA A 103 3.62 -11.41 12.53
C ALA A 103 2.38 -11.17 11.65
N ASN A 104 2.04 -9.92 11.35
CA ASN A 104 0.97 -9.61 10.40
C ASN A 104 1.41 -9.79 8.93
N ARG A 105 2.70 -9.92 8.62
CA ARG A 105 3.17 -10.31 7.27
C ARG A 105 3.06 -11.82 7.03
N PHE A 106 3.36 -12.63 8.05
CA PHE A 106 3.42 -14.09 7.93
C PHE A 106 2.14 -14.76 8.44
N TRP A 107 1.59 -15.70 7.69
CA TRP A 107 0.42 -16.45 8.11
C TRP A 107 0.82 -17.55 9.09
N SER A 108 0.32 -17.50 10.33
CA SER A 108 0.53 -18.58 11.30
C SER A 108 -0.26 -19.84 10.91
N SER A 109 0.15 -21.00 11.45
CA SER A 109 -0.60 -22.26 11.28
C SER A 109 -2.06 -22.10 11.71
N ASP A 110 -2.30 -21.46 12.86
CA ASP A 110 -3.65 -21.23 13.40
C ASP A 110 -4.48 -20.32 12.49
N GLN A 111 -3.89 -19.24 11.97
CA GLN A 111 -4.57 -18.35 11.02
C GLN A 111 -4.95 -19.09 9.73
N ILE A 112 -4.10 -20.01 9.25
CA ILE A 112 -4.39 -20.84 8.08
C ILE A 112 -5.53 -21.82 8.40
N GLN A 113 -5.55 -22.42 9.58
CA GLN A 113 -6.61 -23.33 10.01
C GLN A 113 -7.95 -22.61 10.14
N VAL A 114 -7.98 -21.44 10.78
CA VAL A 114 -9.16 -20.58 10.87
C VAL A 114 -9.64 -20.17 9.48
N LEU A 115 -8.73 -19.76 8.59
CA LEU A 115 -9.07 -19.43 7.22
C LEU A 115 -9.72 -20.63 6.50
N LYS A 116 -9.10 -21.82 6.54
CA LYS A 116 -9.65 -23.04 5.91
C LYS A 116 -11.04 -23.39 6.45
N LYS A 117 -11.24 -23.29 7.77
CA LYS A 117 -12.49 -23.68 8.43
C LYS A 117 -13.64 -22.70 8.15
N TYR A 118 -13.37 -21.41 8.09
CA TYR A 118 -14.41 -20.37 8.09
C TYR A 118 -14.55 -19.62 6.77
N TYR A 119 -13.65 -19.75 5.80
CA TYR A 119 -13.72 -19.00 4.53
C TYR A 119 -15.01 -19.24 3.74
N HIS A 120 -15.58 -20.45 3.81
CA HIS A 120 -16.84 -20.80 3.15
C HIS A 120 -18.09 -20.41 3.95
N LYS A 121 -17.94 -20.13 5.25
CA LYS A 121 -19.07 -19.88 6.18
C LYS A 121 -19.25 -18.42 6.51
N LYS A 122 -18.17 -17.64 6.53
CA LYS A 122 -18.16 -16.24 6.97
C LYS A 122 -17.93 -15.26 5.83
N ASN A 123 -18.50 -14.06 5.98
CA ASN A 123 -18.21 -12.97 5.07
C ASN A 123 -16.75 -12.49 5.23
N SER A 124 -16.25 -11.73 4.26
CA SER A 124 -14.83 -11.33 4.26
C SER A 124 -14.47 -10.35 5.37
N ASN A 125 -15.44 -9.57 5.88
CA ASN A 125 -15.23 -8.58 6.94
C ASN A 125 -15.16 -9.26 8.31
N GLU A 126 -16.05 -10.19 8.61
CA GLU A 126 -15.99 -11.01 9.83
C GLU A 126 -14.66 -11.78 9.93
N LEU A 127 -14.16 -12.29 8.80
CA LEU A 127 -12.85 -12.94 8.78
C LEU A 127 -11.70 -11.95 8.98
N ALA A 128 -11.86 -10.71 8.54
CA ALA A 128 -10.89 -9.65 8.79
C ALA A 128 -10.79 -9.33 10.28
N ASP A 129 -11.93 -9.28 10.97
CA ASP A 129 -11.99 -9.04 12.40
C ASP A 129 -11.38 -10.22 13.19
N ILE A 130 -11.75 -11.46 12.84
CA ILE A 130 -11.23 -12.67 13.51
C ILE A 130 -9.73 -12.85 13.31
N LEU A 131 -9.23 -12.60 12.10
CA LEU A 131 -7.82 -12.81 11.77
C LEU A 131 -6.96 -11.57 12.01
N HIS A 132 -7.57 -10.44 12.41
CA HIS A 132 -6.96 -9.12 12.50
C HIS A 132 -6.15 -8.77 11.24
N ARG A 133 -6.73 -9.05 10.07
CA ARG A 133 -6.08 -8.95 8.76
C ARG A 133 -6.99 -8.26 7.76
N ASP A 134 -6.38 -7.52 6.85
CA ASP A 134 -7.12 -6.90 5.76
C ASP A 134 -7.81 -7.94 4.84
N THR A 135 -8.99 -7.57 4.34
CA THR A 135 -9.81 -8.44 3.48
C THR A 135 -9.08 -8.87 2.21
N PHE A 136 -8.19 -8.04 1.66
CA PHE A 136 -7.35 -8.37 0.51
C PHE A 136 -6.31 -9.42 0.86
N ALA A 137 -5.66 -9.32 2.03
CA ALA A 137 -4.69 -10.31 2.49
C ALA A 137 -5.33 -11.69 2.65
N ILE A 138 -6.56 -11.72 3.20
CA ILE A 138 -7.38 -12.92 3.37
C ILE A 138 -7.71 -13.55 2.01
N ARG A 139 -8.26 -12.77 1.07
CA ARG A 139 -8.59 -13.26 -0.29
C ARG A 139 -7.35 -13.77 -1.02
N SER A 140 -6.23 -13.04 -0.91
CA SER A 140 -4.96 -13.42 -1.54
C SER A 140 -4.37 -14.69 -0.97
N LYS A 141 -4.48 -14.92 0.35
CA LYS A 141 -4.05 -16.18 0.96
C LYS A 141 -4.99 -17.33 0.60
N ALA A 142 -6.30 -17.12 0.64
CA ALA A 142 -7.28 -18.13 0.25
C ALA A 142 -7.05 -18.60 -1.19
N LYS A 143 -6.83 -17.67 -2.13
CA LYS A 143 -6.47 -17.99 -3.52
C LYS A 143 -5.21 -18.86 -3.62
N ARG A 144 -4.13 -18.52 -2.90
CA ARG A 144 -2.89 -19.31 -2.87
C ARG A 144 -3.06 -20.70 -2.25
N LEU A 145 -4.04 -20.86 -1.36
CA LEU A 145 -4.38 -22.14 -0.74
C LEU A 145 -5.44 -22.92 -1.54
N GLY A 146 -5.91 -22.41 -2.68
CA GLY A 146 -6.97 -23.04 -3.49
C GLY A 146 -8.36 -22.97 -2.87
N ILE A 147 -8.58 -22.11 -1.87
CA ILE A 147 -9.85 -22.00 -1.14
C ILE A 147 -10.72 -20.94 -1.84
N THR A 148 -11.84 -21.35 -2.42
CA THR A 148 -12.79 -20.47 -3.10
C THR A 148 -14.12 -20.40 -2.36
N LYS A 149 -14.78 -19.24 -2.34
CA LYS A 149 -16.16 -19.18 -1.87
C LYS A 149 -17.06 -19.90 -2.87
N PRO A 150 -18.00 -20.75 -2.42
CA PRO A 150 -19.02 -21.27 -3.32
C PRO A 150 -19.83 -20.07 -3.82
N VAL A 151 -19.66 -19.73 -5.09
CA VAL A 151 -20.56 -18.78 -5.75
C VAL A 151 -21.81 -19.59 -6.12
N PRO A 152 -23.01 -19.22 -5.64
CA PRO A 152 -24.23 -19.87 -6.10
C PRO A 152 -24.28 -19.74 -7.62
N LYS A 153 -24.14 -20.86 -8.34
CA LYS A 153 -24.34 -20.87 -9.78
C LYS A 153 -25.84 -20.70 -9.99
N ARG A 154 -26.29 -19.52 -10.42
CA ARG A 154 -27.65 -19.33 -10.97
C ARG A 154 -27.57 -19.63 -12.47
N PRO A 155 -27.83 -20.87 -12.93
CA PRO A 155 -27.82 -21.18 -14.36
C PRO A 155 -28.85 -20.32 -15.10
N TRP A 156 -28.64 -20.14 -16.40
CA TRP A 156 -29.63 -19.49 -17.26
C TRP A 156 -30.76 -20.48 -17.53
N THR A 157 -32.02 -20.07 -17.31
CA THR A 157 -33.17 -20.90 -17.66
C THR A 157 -33.47 -20.81 -19.16
N VAL A 158 -34.18 -21.80 -19.69
CA VAL A 158 -34.62 -21.81 -21.10
C VAL A 158 -35.44 -20.55 -21.42
N ASP A 159 -36.29 -20.11 -20.49
CA ASP A 159 -37.11 -18.91 -20.65
C ASP A 159 -36.28 -17.63 -20.67
N GLU A 160 -35.28 -17.51 -19.79
CA GLU A 160 -34.37 -16.36 -19.79
C GLU A 160 -33.55 -16.29 -21.09
N LEU A 161 -33.09 -17.44 -21.61
CA LEU A 161 -32.35 -17.51 -22.88
C LEU A 161 -33.26 -17.18 -24.08
N SER A 162 -34.50 -17.69 -24.08
CA SER A 162 -35.51 -17.38 -25.10
C SER A 162 -35.87 -15.89 -25.09
N PHE A 163 -36.03 -15.31 -23.90
CA PHE A 163 -36.28 -13.88 -23.72
C PHE A 163 -35.10 -13.04 -24.24
N LEU A 164 -33.87 -13.42 -23.91
CA LEU A 164 -32.66 -12.78 -24.44
C LEU A 164 -32.65 -12.84 -25.98
N ASN A 165 -32.80 -14.02 -26.57
CA ASN A 165 -32.75 -14.19 -28.03
C ASN A 165 -33.80 -13.32 -28.76
N LYS A 166 -35.03 -13.24 -28.22
CA LYS A 166 -36.13 -12.45 -28.83
C LYS A 166 -35.94 -10.94 -28.68
N ASN A 167 -35.42 -10.48 -27.55
CA ASN A 167 -35.40 -9.06 -27.20
C ASN A 167 -34.02 -8.40 -27.36
N TYR A 168 -32.99 -9.16 -27.72
CA TYR A 168 -31.61 -8.67 -27.79
C TYR A 168 -31.41 -7.51 -28.78
N GLN A 169 -32.13 -7.53 -29.90
CA GLN A 169 -32.04 -6.49 -30.92
C GLN A 169 -32.84 -5.22 -30.57
N ALA A 170 -33.86 -5.35 -29.73
CA ALA A 170 -34.78 -4.27 -29.39
C ALA A 170 -34.43 -3.58 -28.06
N LEU A 171 -33.78 -4.29 -27.14
CA LEU A 171 -33.48 -3.80 -25.79
C LEU A 171 -31.97 -3.72 -25.56
N THR A 172 -31.55 -2.68 -24.85
CA THR A 172 -30.16 -2.54 -24.39
C THR A 172 -29.83 -3.58 -23.32
N HIS A 173 -28.53 -3.89 -23.14
CA HIS A 173 -28.10 -4.81 -22.08
C HIS A 173 -28.55 -4.37 -20.68
N LYS A 174 -28.72 -3.06 -20.45
CA LYS A 174 -29.25 -2.51 -19.19
C LYS A 174 -30.72 -2.87 -18.97
N GLN A 175 -31.56 -2.70 -20.00
CA GLN A 175 -32.99 -3.04 -19.94
C GLN A 175 -33.22 -4.55 -19.85
N LEU A 176 -32.39 -5.35 -20.54
CA LEU A 176 -32.41 -6.82 -20.42
C LEU A 176 -32.00 -7.28 -19.01
N ALA A 177 -30.97 -6.66 -18.43
CA ALA A 177 -30.50 -6.94 -17.08
C ALA A 177 -31.58 -6.67 -16.02
N GLU A 178 -32.29 -5.54 -16.15
CA GLU A 178 -33.41 -5.17 -15.27
C GLU A 178 -34.57 -6.15 -15.38
N LYS A 179 -34.98 -6.53 -16.60
CA LYS A 179 -36.10 -7.47 -16.82
C LYS A 179 -35.80 -8.91 -16.40
N LEU A 180 -34.53 -9.32 -16.40
CA LEU A 180 -34.09 -10.68 -16.04
C LEU A 180 -33.64 -10.80 -14.59
N ASP A 181 -33.60 -9.68 -13.85
CA ASP A 181 -33.00 -9.59 -12.52
C ASP A 181 -31.57 -10.17 -12.53
N ARG A 182 -30.75 -9.70 -13.48
CA ARG A 182 -29.36 -10.15 -13.71
C ARG A 182 -28.46 -8.92 -13.79
N THR A 183 -27.16 -9.11 -13.61
CA THR A 183 -26.19 -8.03 -13.86
C THR A 183 -26.01 -7.81 -15.36
N VAL A 184 -25.70 -6.57 -15.76
CA VAL A 184 -25.37 -6.22 -17.16
C VAL A 184 -24.23 -7.10 -17.69
N TRP A 185 -23.23 -7.39 -16.85
CA TRP A 185 -22.14 -8.29 -17.18
C TRP A 185 -22.61 -9.73 -17.45
N ALA A 186 -23.54 -10.27 -16.64
CA ALA A 186 -24.09 -11.60 -16.86
C ALA A 186 -24.87 -11.68 -18.18
N VAL A 187 -25.65 -10.65 -18.52
CA VAL A 187 -26.36 -10.54 -19.81
C VAL A 187 -25.37 -10.52 -20.98
N GLY A 188 -24.34 -9.68 -20.92
CA GLY A 188 -23.31 -9.61 -21.98
C GLY A 188 -22.59 -10.95 -22.19
N GLN A 189 -22.29 -11.68 -21.10
CA GLN A 189 -21.73 -13.03 -21.17
C GLN A 189 -22.69 -14.04 -21.82
N ALA A 190 -23.99 -13.98 -21.48
CA ALA A 190 -24.99 -14.89 -22.04
C ALA A 190 -25.20 -14.66 -23.54
N VAL A 191 -25.31 -13.40 -23.94
CA VAL A 191 -25.45 -12.97 -25.34
C VAL A 191 -24.26 -13.42 -26.18
N SER A 192 -23.05 -13.23 -25.66
CA SER A 192 -21.81 -13.65 -26.33
C SER A 192 -21.77 -15.17 -26.51
N ARG A 193 -22.15 -15.93 -25.47
CA ARG A 193 -22.25 -17.41 -25.53
C ARG A 193 -23.31 -17.90 -26.51
N LEU A 194 -24.41 -17.17 -26.66
CA LEU A 194 -25.46 -17.46 -27.64
C LEU A 194 -25.08 -17.02 -29.07
N GLY A 195 -23.92 -16.36 -29.26
CA GLY A 195 -23.44 -15.93 -30.58
C GLY A 195 -24.24 -14.76 -31.19
N LEU A 196 -25.09 -14.08 -30.42
CA LEU A 196 -25.98 -13.02 -30.92
C LEU A 196 -25.24 -11.75 -31.38
N LEU A 197 -23.96 -11.61 -31.04
CA LEU A 197 -23.08 -10.51 -31.47
C LEU A 197 -22.49 -10.69 -32.88
N LYS A 198 -22.51 -11.90 -33.47
CA LYS A 198 -21.88 -12.17 -34.78
C LYS A 198 -22.77 -11.85 -36.00
N LYS A 199 -24.02 -11.41 -35.79
CA LYS A 199 -25.02 -11.24 -36.87
C LYS A 199 -25.26 -9.78 -37.26
N GLN A 200 -24.19 -8.99 -37.41
CA GLN A 200 -24.26 -7.65 -38.02
C GLN A 200 -23.27 -7.54 -39.19
N GLU A 201 -23.65 -8.08 -40.35
CA GLU A 201 -23.31 -7.42 -41.61
C GLU A 201 -24.35 -6.31 -41.83
N GLY A 202 -23.91 -5.06 -41.93
CA GLY A 202 -24.66 -4.04 -42.69
C GLY A 202 -25.46 -2.96 -41.96
N MET A 203 -25.08 -2.46 -40.78
CA MET A 203 -25.69 -1.23 -40.25
C MET A 203 -24.63 -0.12 -40.10
N LYS A 204 -24.55 0.75 -41.10
CA LYS A 204 -23.77 2.00 -41.02
C LYS A 204 -24.43 2.93 -40.00
N PRO A 205 -23.69 3.60 -39.11
CA PRO A 205 -24.27 4.62 -38.25
C PRO A 205 -24.65 5.84 -39.08
N GLU A 206 -25.94 6.16 -39.07
CA GLU A 206 -26.48 7.45 -39.50
C GLU A 206 -25.92 8.52 -38.55
N ILE A 207 -25.03 9.34 -39.07
CA ILE A 207 -24.40 10.43 -38.34
C ILE A 207 -25.45 11.54 -38.22
N THR A 208 -26.11 11.64 -37.08
CA THR A 208 -26.80 12.88 -36.70
C THR A 208 -25.75 13.94 -36.41
N GLU A 209 -25.80 15.03 -37.19
CA GLU A 209 -24.92 16.19 -37.11
C GLU A 209 -24.81 16.75 -35.67
N PRO A 210 -23.62 17.16 -35.22
CA PRO A 210 -23.47 18.01 -34.05
C PRO A 210 -23.47 19.49 -34.47
N ALA A 211 -24.38 20.25 -33.86
CA ALA A 211 -24.36 21.70 -33.88
C ALA A 211 -23.11 22.27 -33.17
N LEU A 212 -22.67 23.43 -33.68
CA LEU A 212 -21.82 24.46 -33.08
C LEU A 212 -20.29 24.28 -33.15
N HIS A 213 -19.70 24.90 -34.17
CA HIS A 213 -18.46 25.68 -33.97
C HIS A 213 -18.37 26.86 -34.97
N LEU A 214 -18.63 28.08 -34.51
CA LEU A 214 -17.90 29.29 -34.94
C LEU A 214 -16.74 29.45 -33.93
N PRO A 215 -15.53 29.95 -34.28
CA PRO A 215 -15.28 31.20 -35.03
C PRO A 215 -14.10 31.03 -36.05
N ALA A 216 -13.49 31.98 -36.77
CA ALA A 216 -13.41 33.45 -36.78
C ALA A 216 -12.80 33.91 -38.14
N LYS A 217 -12.85 35.23 -38.37
CA LYS A 217 -11.98 36.09 -39.22
C LYS A 217 -12.39 36.32 -40.68
N GLY A 218 -13.00 37.48 -40.90
CA GLY A 218 -12.60 38.45 -41.91
C GLY A 218 -12.17 39.72 -41.20
#